data_AF-A0A4U7JHR9-F1
#
_entry.id   AF-A0A4U7JHR9-F1
#
_cell.length_a   1.000
_cell.length_b   1.000
_cell.length_c   1.000
_cell.angle_alpha   90.00
_cell.angle_beta   90.00
_cell.angle_gamma   90.00
#
_symmetry.space_group_name_H-M   'P 1'
#
loop_
_entity.id
_entity.type
_entity.pdbx_description
1 polymer ?
#
loop_
_entity_poly.entity_id
_entity_poly.type
_entity_poly.pdbx_seq_one_letter_code
_entity_poly.pdbx_strand_id
1 'polypeptide(L)'
;MEKVEHKERSSVVQFILRLVVGAVVLAITAYFTPGFSISSWVSLAIAAVVLAVLDLLVNMISGINAAPFGRGISGFLLAAVIIYAIKFFVPGYNITLLGALIGAVVYGIVDAIIPGRAM
;
A
#
# COMPACT_ATOMS: atom_id res chain seq x y z
N MET A 1 -26.93 -6.22 -31.45
CA MET A 1 -27.11 -5.90 -30.02
C MET A 1 -25.90 -6.43 -29.29
N GLU A 2 -25.00 -5.52 -28.94
CA GLU A 2 -23.73 -5.81 -28.27
C GLU A 2 -24.00 -6.35 -26.87
N LYS A 3 -23.44 -7.52 -26.56
CA LYS A 3 -23.57 -8.17 -25.25
C LYS A 3 -22.96 -7.25 -24.20
N VAL A 4 -23.81 -6.60 -23.41
CA VAL A 4 -23.40 -5.99 -22.15
C VAL A 4 -23.22 -7.13 -21.15
N GLU A 5 -22.00 -7.62 -21.04
CA GLU A 5 -21.58 -8.54 -20.00
C GLU A 5 -21.63 -7.81 -18.66
N HIS A 6 -22.71 -8.04 -17.90
CA HIS A 6 -22.77 -7.70 -16.48
C HIS A 6 -21.70 -8.53 -15.76
N LYS A 7 -20.49 -7.97 -15.67
CA LYS A 7 -19.42 -8.54 -14.87
C LYS A 7 -19.78 -8.31 -13.41
N GLU A 8 -20.43 -9.30 -12.80
CA GLU A 8 -20.22 -9.58 -11.39
C GLU A 8 -18.71 -9.73 -11.20
N ARG A 9 -18.01 -8.62 -10.94
CA ARG A 9 -16.63 -8.64 -10.48
C ARG A 9 -16.69 -9.24 -9.09
N SER A 10 -16.57 -10.56 -9.04
CA SER A 10 -16.42 -11.35 -7.84
C SER A 10 -15.43 -10.65 -6.90
N SER A 11 -15.84 -10.47 -5.65
CA SER A 11 -15.07 -9.85 -4.56
C SER A 11 -13.60 -10.32 -4.51
N VAL A 12 -13.37 -11.56 -4.90
CA VAL A 12 -12.05 -12.19 -5.02
C VAL A 12 -11.15 -11.52 -6.08
N VAL A 13 -11.67 -11.21 -7.28
CA VAL A 13 -10.88 -10.56 -8.35
C VAL A 13 -10.47 -9.15 -7.93
N GLN A 14 -11.35 -8.43 -7.25
CA GLN A 14 -11.05 -7.10 -6.73
C GLN A 14 -9.98 -7.16 -5.62
N PHE A 15 -10.05 -8.16 -4.75
CA PHE A 15 -9.03 -8.39 -3.72
C PHE A 15 -7.66 -8.71 -4.31
N ILE A 16 -7.59 -9.59 -5.31
CA ILE A 16 -6.34 -9.94 -5.99
C ILE A 16 -5.76 -8.71 -6.70
N LEU A 17 -6.58 -7.92 -7.40
CA LEU A 17 -6.12 -6.68 -8.02
C LEU A 17 -5.55 -5.68 -7.01
N ARG A 18 -6.22 -5.52 -5.85
CA ARG A 18 -5.72 -4.67 -4.75
C ARG A 18 -4.36 -5.15 -4.25
N LEU A 19 -4.19 -6.45 -4.10
CA LEU A 19 -2.92 -7.04 -3.65
C LEU A 19 -1.78 -6.76 -4.64
N VAL A 20 -2.03 -7.00 -5.93
CA VAL A 20 -1.05 -6.78 -7.00
C VAL A 20 -0.67 -5.30 -7.07
N VAL A 21 -1.67 -4.41 -7.06
CA VAL A 21 -1.45 -2.97 -7.06
C VAL A 21 -0.67 -2.55 -5.82
N GLY A 22 -1.00 -3.06 -4.64
CA GLY A 22 -0.27 -2.85 -3.37
C GLY A 22 1.21 -3.19 -3.48
N ALA A 23 1.50 -4.38 -3.99
CA ALA A 23 2.86 -4.87 -4.21
C ALA A 23 3.64 -4.00 -5.21
N VAL A 24 3.03 -3.60 -6.32
CA VAL A 24 3.67 -2.73 -7.32
C VAL A 24 4.06 -1.39 -6.69
N VAL A 25 3.17 -0.77 -5.91
CA VAL A 25 3.48 0.52 -5.27
C VAL A 25 4.55 0.38 -4.21
N LEU A 26 4.53 -0.68 -3.39
CA LEU A 26 5.61 -0.94 -2.44
C LEU A 26 6.95 -1.17 -3.14
N ALA A 27 6.97 -1.90 -4.26
CA ALA A 27 8.18 -2.15 -5.02
C ALA A 27 8.77 -0.86 -5.59
N ILE A 28 7.92 -0.01 -6.19
CA ILE A 28 8.34 1.31 -6.69
C ILE A 28 8.81 2.18 -5.52
N THR A 29 8.08 2.20 -4.41
CA THR A 29 8.43 2.97 -3.22
C THR A 29 9.80 2.55 -2.69
N ALA A 30 10.05 1.25 -2.54
CA ALA A 30 11.34 0.72 -2.09
C ALA A 30 12.49 1.10 -3.03
N TYR A 31 12.23 1.13 -4.34
CA TYR A 31 13.24 1.53 -5.32
C TYR A 31 13.65 3.00 -5.19
N PHE A 32 12.70 3.90 -4.93
CA PHE A 32 12.95 5.34 -4.84
C PHE A 32 13.31 5.84 -3.43
N THR A 33 13.21 4.98 -2.42
CA THR A 33 13.36 5.37 -1.02
C THR A 33 14.69 4.88 -0.45
N PRO A 34 15.64 5.77 -0.14
CA PRO A 34 16.88 5.36 0.51
C PRO A 34 16.60 4.79 1.91
N GLY A 35 17.27 3.68 2.23
CA GLY A 35 17.07 2.98 3.48
C GLY A 35 15.75 2.20 3.56
N PHE A 36 15.12 1.91 2.42
CA PHE A 36 14.05 0.92 2.27
C PHE A 36 14.51 -0.18 1.32
N SER A 37 14.52 -1.44 1.76
CA SER A 37 14.83 -2.60 0.94
C SER A 37 13.89 -3.78 1.23
N ILE A 38 13.61 -4.57 0.19
CA ILE A 38 12.81 -5.79 0.25
C ILE A 38 13.65 -6.92 -0.34
N SER A 39 13.92 -7.96 0.44
CA SER A 39 14.91 -8.99 0.09
C SER A 39 14.44 -10.01 -0.94
N SER A 40 13.12 -10.20 -1.11
CA SER A 40 12.58 -11.23 -2.01
C SER A 40 11.18 -10.89 -2.54
N TRP A 41 10.80 -11.51 -3.66
CA TRP A 41 9.44 -11.41 -4.21
C TRP A 41 8.36 -11.92 -3.25
N VAL A 42 8.70 -12.91 -2.41
CA VAL A 42 7.80 -13.44 -1.38
C VAL A 42 7.61 -12.42 -0.27
N SER A 43 8.69 -11.78 0.20
CA SER A 43 8.61 -10.68 1.16
C SER A 43 7.78 -9.51 0.63
N LEU A 44 7.89 -9.20 -0.67
CA LEU A 44 7.06 -8.17 -1.31
C LEU A 44 5.57 -8.54 -1.29
N ALA A 45 5.23 -9.78 -1.64
CA ALA A 45 3.85 -10.26 -1.62
C ALA A 45 3.27 -10.21 -0.20
N ILE A 46 4.01 -10.69 0.79
CA ILE A 46 3.60 -10.64 2.20
C ILE A 46 3.48 -9.18 2.67
N ALA A 47 4.41 -8.30 2.30
CA ALA A 47 4.34 -6.88 2.62
C ALA A 47 3.08 -6.21 2.07
N ALA A 48 2.66 -6.55 0.84
CA ALA A 48 1.42 -6.05 0.27
C ALA A 48 0.18 -6.55 1.04
N VAL A 49 0.17 -7.81 1.48
CA VAL A 49 -0.90 -8.33 2.35
C VAL A 49 -0.93 -7.57 3.68
N VAL A 50 0.21 -7.46 4.35
CA VAL A 50 0.32 -6.78 5.65
C VAL A 50 -0.07 -5.31 5.54
N LEU A 51 0.39 -4.62 4.48
CA LEU A 51 -0.02 -3.23 4.19
C LEU A 51 -1.54 -3.10 4.11
N ALA A 52 -2.20 -3.97 3.33
CA ALA A 52 -3.65 -3.94 3.18
C ALA A 52 -4.37 -4.23 4.51
N VAL A 53 -3.88 -5.19 5.30
CA VAL A 53 -4.45 -5.50 6.62
C VAL A 53 -4.28 -4.34 7.58
N LEU A 54 -3.08 -3.75 7.67
CA LEU A 54 -2.81 -2.60 8.54
C LEU A 54 -3.65 -1.38 8.14
N ASP A 55 -3.78 -1.10 6.86
CA ASP A 55 -4.62 -0.01 6.35
C ASP A 55 -6.09 -0.23 6.75
N LEU A 56 -6.62 -1.45 6.62
CA LEU A 56 -7.97 -1.78 7.07
C LEU A 56 -8.15 -1.60 8.58
N LEU A 57 -7.21 -2.11 9.39
CA LEU A 57 -7.27 -2.00 10.85
C LEU A 57 -7.26 -0.53 11.30
N VAL A 58 -6.37 0.26 10.72
CA VAL A 58 -6.27 1.69 11.03
C VAL A 58 -7.52 2.43 10.58
N ASN A 59 -8.04 2.14 9.38
CA ASN A 59 -9.28 2.75 8.89
C ASN A 59 -10.48 2.42 9.79
N MET A 60 -10.53 1.20 10.34
CA MET A 60 -11.60 0.79 11.25
C MET A 60 -11.52 1.51 12.61
N ILE A 61 -10.32 1.74 13.14
CA ILE A 61 -10.13 2.37 14.46
C ILE A 61 -10.22 3.90 14.37
N SER A 62 -9.54 4.49 13.38
CA SER A 62 -9.41 5.94 13.24
C SER A 62 -10.46 6.57 12.33
N GLY A 63 -11.14 5.79 11.49
CA GLY A 63 -12.04 6.32 10.44
C GLY A 63 -11.31 7.08 9.32
N ILE A 64 -9.98 7.12 9.37
CA ILE A 64 -9.12 7.80 8.41
C ILE A 64 -8.45 6.70 7.60
N ASN A 65 -8.54 6.77 6.27
CA ASN A 65 -7.83 5.77 5.47
C ASN A 65 -6.38 6.25 5.29
N ALA A 66 -5.42 5.33 5.23
CA ALA A 66 -4.03 5.70 5.30
C ALA A 66 -3.42 6.14 3.97
N ALA A 67 -4.21 6.27 2.89
CA ALA A 67 -3.73 6.85 1.64
C ALA A 67 -3.24 8.30 1.88
N PRO A 68 -1.96 8.63 1.58
CA PRO A 68 -1.38 9.96 1.84
C PRO A 68 -2.04 11.08 1.05
N PHE A 69 -2.36 10.80 -0.22
CA PHE A 69 -2.98 11.77 -1.11
C PHE A 69 -4.48 11.86 -0.83
N GLY A 70 -4.99 13.09 -0.76
CA GLY A 70 -6.41 13.39 -0.53
C GLY A 70 -6.82 13.54 0.95
N ARG A 71 -5.95 13.22 1.92
CA ARG A 71 -6.24 13.39 3.37
C ARG A 71 -5.30 14.32 4.13
N GLY A 72 -4.34 14.95 3.44
CA GLY A 72 -3.42 15.92 4.05
C GLY A 72 -2.41 15.27 5.00
N ILE A 73 -2.03 15.99 6.06
CA ILE A 73 -0.93 15.60 6.96
C ILE A 73 -1.27 14.33 7.75
N SER A 74 -2.52 14.14 8.16
CA SER A 74 -2.94 12.96 8.92
C SER A 74 -2.77 11.67 8.11
N GLY A 75 -3.22 11.66 6.85
CA GLY A 75 -3.03 10.52 5.94
C GLY A 75 -1.56 10.24 5.67
N PHE A 76 -0.75 11.29 5.48
CA PHE A 76 0.69 11.15 5.27
C PHE A 76 1.40 10.49 6.46
N LEU A 77 1.16 10.98 7.69
CA LEU A 77 1.76 10.41 8.89
C LEU A 77 1.30 8.97 9.12
N LEU A 78 0.02 8.69 8.85
CA LEU A 78 -0.55 7.36 8.99
C LEU A 78 0.10 6.37 8.02
N ALA A 79 0.29 6.77 6.76
CA ALA A 79 1.03 5.97 5.79
C ALA A 79 2.47 5.72 6.23
N ALA A 80 3.18 6.74 6.72
CA ALA A 80 4.54 6.58 7.22
C ALA A 80 4.62 5.58 8.38
N VAL A 81 3.66 5.66 9.30
CA VAL A 81 3.54 4.71 10.42
C VAL A 81 3.27 3.30 9.92
N ILE A 82 2.35 3.11 8.96
CA ILE A 82 2.04 1.79 8.42
C ILE A 82 3.24 1.21 7.65
N ILE A 83 3.84 1.98 6.74
CA ILE A 83 5.02 1.56 5.96
C ILE A 83 6.16 1.18 6.89
N TYR A 84 6.35 1.90 8.00
CA TYR A 84 7.32 1.55 9.03
C TYR A 84 6.91 0.29 9.80
N ALA A 85 5.63 0.13 10.13
CA ALA A 85 5.12 -0.98 10.93
C ALA A 85 5.25 -2.34 10.21
N ILE A 86 5.14 -2.37 8.87
CA ILE A 86 5.26 -3.61 8.07
C ILE A 86 6.54 -4.39 8.39
N LYS A 87 7.65 -3.68 8.69
CA LYS A 87 8.94 -4.32 8.98
C LYS A 87 8.91 -5.28 10.17
N PHE A 88 7.97 -5.10 11.11
CA PHE A 88 7.82 -5.97 12.27
C PHE A 88 7.08 -7.27 11.95
N PHE A 89 6.31 -7.30 10.87
CA PHE A 89 5.52 -8.45 10.46
C PHE A 89 6.18 -9.24 9.33
N VAL A 90 7.00 -8.60 8.50
CA VAL A 90 7.50 -9.17 7.24
C VAL A 90 9.00 -9.40 7.26
N PRO A 91 9.44 -10.67 7.29
CA PRO A 91 10.85 -11.01 7.13
C PRO A 91 11.38 -10.49 5.79
N GLY A 92 12.53 -9.82 5.83
CA GLY A 92 13.16 -9.27 4.63
C GLY A 92 12.62 -7.91 4.17
N TYR A 93 11.67 -7.31 4.89
CA TYR A 93 11.26 -5.92 4.71
C TYR A 93 12.06 -5.04 5.67
N ASN A 94 13.04 -4.30 5.17
CA ASN A 94 13.91 -3.45 5.98
C ASN A 94 13.66 -1.99 5.64
N ILE A 95 13.24 -1.20 6.62
CA ILE A 95 13.07 0.24 6.44
C ILE A 95 13.53 1.02 7.68
N THR A 96 14.25 2.12 7.45
CA THR A 96 14.63 3.08 8.49
C THR A 96 13.49 4.05 8.80
N LEU A 97 13.55 4.76 9.93
CA LEU A 97 12.52 5.75 10.27
C LEU A 97 12.46 6.90 9.24
N LEU A 98 13.63 7.38 8.79
CA LEU A 98 13.71 8.38 7.71
C LEU A 98 13.25 7.80 6.37
N GLY A 99 13.59 6.54 6.09
CA GLY A 99 13.08 5.81 4.93
C GLY A 99 11.56 5.72 4.93
N ALA A 100 10.91 5.52 6.08
CA ALA A 100 9.45 5.47 6.15
C ALA A 100 8.79 6.83 5.88
N LEU A 101 9.40 7.93 6.35
CA LEU A 101 8.91 9.27 6.05
C LEU A 101 9.03 9.60 4.55
N ILE A 102 10.20 9.36 3.96
CA ILE A 102 10.41 9.57 2.51
C ILE A 102 9.53 8.60 1.70
N GLY A 103 9.49 7.34 2.14
CA GLY A 103 8.69 6.29 1.55
C GLY A 103 7.20 6.61 1.57
N ALA A 104 6.67 7.26 2.61
CA ALA A 104 5.29 7.73 2.60
C ALA A 104 5.01 8.82 1.56
N VAL A 105 5.99 9.67 1.27
CA VAL A 105 5.87 10.70 0.22
C VAL A 105 5.79 10.00 -1.13
N VAL A 106 6.76 9.12 -1.41
CA VAL A 106 6.83 8.37 -2.67
C VAL A 106 5.60 7.47 -2.83
N TYR A 107 5.26 6.70 -1.80
CA TYR A 107 4.09 5.83 -1.76
C TYR A 107 2.84 6.61 -2.11
N GLY A 108 2.65 7.80 -1.51
CA GLY A 108 1.52 8.66 -1.82
C GLY A 108 1.46 9.09 -3.28
N ILE A 109 2.59 9.53 -3.83
CA ILE A 109 2.65 9.98 -5.24
C ILE A 109 2.31 8.82 -6.18
N VAL A 110 2.91 7.65 -5.94
CA VAL A 110 2.72 6.47 -6.77
C VAL A 110 1.30 5.90 -6.63
N ASP A 111 0.76 5.89 -5.41
CA ASP A 111 -0.62 5.50 -5.09
C ASP A 111 -1.64 6.36 -5.84
N ALA A 112 -1.42 7.68 -5.89
CA ALA A 112 -2.29 8.63 -6.57
C ALA A 112 -2.32 8.45 -8.10
N ILE A 113 -1.22 7.99 -8.70
CA ILE A 113 -1.10 7.82 -10.15
C ILE A 113 -1.76 6.51 -10.61
N ILE A 114 -1.84 5.49 -9.76
CA ILE A 114 -2.34 4.17 -10.16
C ILE A 114 -3.87 4.10 -9.98
N PRO A 115 -4.65 4.07 -11.07
CA PRO A 115 -6.10 3.96 -11.00
C PRO A 115 -6.48 2.57 -10.46
N GLY A 116 -7.23 2.56 -9.36
CA GLY A 116 -7.64 1.34 -8.65
C GLY A 116 -7.76 1.48 -7.13
N ARG A 117 -7.35 2.62 -6.58
CA ARG A 117 -7.29 2.89 -5.13
C ARG A 117 -8.29 3.94 -4.62
N ALA A 118 -9.14 4.48 -5.49
CA ALA A 118 -10.22 5.37 -5.09
C ALA A 118 -11.41 4.58 -4.50
N MET A 119 -11.23 3.97 -3.33
CA MET A 119 -12.30 3.54 -2.41
C MET A 119 -11.78 3.51 -0.99
#